data_AF-D8FZ24-F1
#
_entry.id   AF-D8FZ24-F1
#
_cell.length_a   1.000
_cell.length_b   1.000
_cell.length_c   1.000
_cell.angle_alpha   90.00
_cell.angle_beta   90.00
_cell.angle_gamma   90.00
#
_symmetry.space_group_name_H-M   'P 1'
#
loop_
_entity.id
_entity.type
_entity.pdbx_description
1 polymer ?
#
loop_
_entity_poly.entity_id
_entity_poly.type
_entity_poly.pdbx_seq_one_letter_code
_entity_poly.pdbx_strand_id
1 'polypeptide(L)'
;MSKFDDRPNKTKSAAASPQLQPIQLDETIVAGRKQNIERSLKNIFESLPNVHFFDLEGEDDDLEENNFDLDEFEHKIQKILNVKNIDVSEKTLKKYLEFLKKNIKMPCNLTGQEEFVWEEEFVFGRGNKKEYEKLKKIRPSYSDVFKLLRFEDLISEEVGILVEVQRVSDGKNFTLPVADLEATEEDSPNRDLLDDYAIWFFNYD
;
A
#
# COMPACT_ATOMS: atom_id res chain seq x y z
N MET A 1 -21.77 56.44 50.12
CA MET A 1 -21.94 55.35 51.12
C MET A 1 -23.19 54.57 50.77
N SER A 2 -23.05 53.25 50.85
CA SER A 2 -23.91 52.19 50.31
C SER A 2 -25.36 52.19 50.82
N LYS A 3 -26.32 51.72 50.00
CA LYS A 3 -27.43 50.83 50.40
C LYS A 3 -28.46 50.55 49.28
N PHE A 4 -29.11 49.37 49.43
CA PHE A 4 -30.37 48.86 48.85
C PHE A 4 -30.21 48.08 47.51
N ASP A 5 -30.75 46.87 47.30
CA ASP A 5 -31.83 46.15 48.01
C ASP A 5 -31.91 44.65 47.63
N ASP A 6 -32.68 43.89 48.40
CA ASP A 6 -32.96 42.44 48.34
C ASP A 6 -33.92 41.97 47.20
N ARG A 7 -33.86 40.65 46.91
CA ARG A 7 -34.54 39.74 45.92
C ARG A 7 -36.11 39.84 45.90
N PRO A 8 -36.94 39.26 44.96
CA PRO A 8 -36.82 37.91 44.31
C PRO A 8 -37.56 37.60 42.93
N ASN A 9 -37.43 36.34 42.48
CA ASN A 9 -38.38 35.43 41.77
C ASN A 9 -38.62 35.39 40.23
N LYS A 10 -38.50 34.15 39.67
CA LYS A 10 -39.23 33.42 38.58
C LYS A 10 -39.42 34.13 37.21
N THR A 11 -39.23 33.52 36.02
CA THR A 11 -39.80 32.25 35.52
C THR A 11 -39.20 31.87 34.14
N LYS A 12 -39.23 30.57 33.85
CA LYS A 12 -38.94 29.78 32.61
C LYS A 12 -39.16 30.45 31.23
N SER A 13 -38.31 30.11 30.25
CA SER A 13 -38.70 29.38 29.02
C SER A 13 -37.49 28.95 28.19
N ALA A 14 -37.65 27.81 27.51
CA ALA A 14 -36.63 26.97 26.91
C ALA A 14 -36.20 27.41 25.50
N ALA A 15 -34.94 27.16 25.16
CA ALA A 15 -34.50 26.87 23.80
C ALA A 15 -33.59 25.63 23.89
N ALA A 16 -34.06 24.54 23.30
CA ALA A 16 -33.42 23.24 23.34
C ALA A 16 -32.08 23.27 22.59
N SER A 17 -30.99 22.94 23.28
CA SER A 17 -29.75 22.52 22.63
C SER A 17 -30.01 21.17 21.97
N PRO A 18 -29.63 20.94 20.69
CA PRO A 18 -29.66 19.60 20.15
C PRO A 18 -28.56 18.80 20.85
N GLN A 19 -28.97 17.90 21.73
CA GLN A 19 -28.09 16.85 22.25
C GLN A 19 -27.73 15.97 21.05
N LEU A 20 -26.47 16.07 20.59
CA LEU A 20 -25.91 15.11 19.66
C LEU A 20 -25.96 13.74 20.35
N GLN A 21 -26.77 12.84 19.81
CA GLN A 21 -26.75 11.46 20.30
C GLN A 21 -25.39 10.85 19.93
N PRO A 22 -24.76 10.08 20.85
CA PRO A 22 -23.56 9.35 20.53
C PRO A 22 -23.85 8.44 19.34
N ILE A 23 -23.06 8.58 18.27
CA ILE A 23 -23.09 7.64 17.16
C ILE A 23 -22.72 6.28 17.76
N GLN A 24 -23.67 5.37 17.82
CA GLN A 24 -23.38 3.97 18.08
C GLN A 24 -22.78 3.42 16.80
N LEU A 25 -21.48 3.13 16.83
CA LEU A 25 -20.84 2.37 15.78
C LEU A 25 -21.31 0.92 15.94
N ASP A 26 -22.12 0.47 15.00
CA ASP A 26 -22.45 -0.95 14.86
C ASP A 26 -21.17 -1.69 14.48
N GLU A 27 -20.49 -2.25 15.48
CA GLU A 27 -19.48 -3.28 15.31
C GLU A 27 -20.18 -4.61 14.99
N THR A 28 -20.62 -4.81 13.76
CA THR A 28 -20.99 -6.12 13.20
C THR A 28 -21.16 -5.93 11.69
N ILE A 29 -20.52 -6.61 10.76
CA ILE A 29 -20.19 -8.04 10.61
C ILE A 29 -18.97 -8.08 9.66
N VAL A 30 -17.77 -8.45 10.12
CA VAL A 30 -17.23 -9.82 10.25
C VAL A 30 -17.01 -10.52 8.91
N ALA A 31 -15.74 -10.80 8.66
CA ALA A 31 -15.19 -12.04 8.09
C ALA A 31 -16.14 -12.83 7.18
N GLY A 32 -15.97 -12.68 5.86
CA GLY A 32 -16.77 -13.49 4.94
C GLY A 32 -16.49 -13.26 3.47
N ARG A 33 -15.23 -13.08 3.05
CA ARG A 33 -14.92 -13.14 1.60
C ARG A 33 -13.52 -13.58 1.17
N LYS A 34 -12.60 -13.91 2.09
CA LYS A 34 -11.33 -14.58 1.70
C LYS A 34 -11.57 -15.93 1.00
N GLN A 35 -12.59 -16.69 1.42
CA GLN A 35 -12.83 -18.04 0.88
C GLN A 35 -13.34 -18.09 -0.57
N ASN A 36 -13.93 -17.01 -1.10
CA ASN A 36 -14.45 -17.01 -2.48
C ASN A 36 -13.47 -16.43 -3.49
N ILE A 37 -12.51 -15.61 -3.05
CA ILE A 37 -11.44 -15.12 -3.94
C ILE A 37 -10.38 -16.22 -4.10
N GLU A 38 -9.96 -16.88 -3.01
CA GLU A 38 -9.00 -18.00 -3.11
C GLU A 38 -9.51 -19.16 -3.96
N ARG A 39 -10.81 -19.51 -3.88
CA ARG A 39 -11.38 -20.56 -4.74
C ARG A 39 -11.58 -20.09 -6.18
N SER A 40 -11.88 -18.82 -6.40
CA SER A 40 -12.01 -18.27 -7.76
C SER A 40 -10.64 -18.16 -8.43
N LEU A 41 -9.60 -17.78 -7.68
CA LEU A 41 -8.22 -17.70 -8.16
C LEU A 41 -7.59 -19.09 -8.32
N LYS A 42 -7.81 -20.04 -7.39
CA LYS A 42 -7.34 -21.43 -7.58
C LYS A 42 -7.97 -22.11 -8.79
N ASN A 43 -9.27 -21.91 -9.01
CA ASN A 43 -9.93 -22.49 -10.18
C ASN A 43 -9.49 -21.83 -11.49
N ILE A 44 -9.10 -20.55 -11.48
CA ILE A 44 -8.49 -19.88 -12.63
C ILE A 44 -7.04 -20.38 -12.83
N PHE A 45 -6.26 -20.52 -11.76
CA PHE A 45 -4.87 -20.97 -11.78
C PHE A 45 -4.70 -22.44 -12.17
N GLU A 46 -5.62 -23.32 -11.77
CA GLU A 46 -5.59 -24.76 -12.08
C GLU A 46 -6.23 -25.11 -13.44
N SER A 47 -6.98 -24.19 -14.06
CA SER A 47 -7.63 -24.43 -15.36
C SER A 47 -6.96 -23.75 -16.56
N LEU A 48 -5.89 -22.97 -16.32
CA LEU A 48 -5.12 -22.33 -17.37
C LEU A 48 -3.84 -23.13 -17.65
N PRO A 49 -3.57 -23.53 -18.90
CA PRO A 49 -2.25 -24.04 -19.26
C PRO A 49 -1.28 -22.85 -19.17
N ASN A 50 -0.28 -22.95 -18.29
CA ASN A 50 0.87 -22.04 -18.17
C ASN A 50 0.59 -20.57 -18.55
N VAL A 51 0.12 -19.79 -17.58
CA VAL A 51 -0.18 -18.37 -17.78
C VAL A 51 1.14 -17.60 -17.97
N HIS A 52 1.53 -17.38 -19.22
CA HIS A 52 2.36 -16.25 -19.62
C HIS A 52 1.53 -14.97 -19.34
N PHE A 53 2.01 -14.10 -18.46
CA PHE A 53 1.30 -12.91 -17.99
C PHE A 53 1.15 -11.78 -19.04
N PHE A 54 1.57 -12.00 -20.28
CA PHE A 54 1.36 -11.07 -21.39
C PHE A 54 0.99 -11.86 -22.63
N ASP A 55 -0.31 -11.95 -22.93
CA ASP A 55 -0.78 -12.36 -24.26
C ASP A 55 -1.77 -11.32 -24.76
N LEU A 56 -1.18 -10.19 -25.15
CA LEU A 56 -1.85 -9.09 -25.84
C LEU A 56 -1.54 -9.33 -27.31
N GLU A 57 -2.41 -10.08 -28.00
CA GLU A 57 -2.25 -10.47 -29.40
C GLU A 57 -1.98 -9.25 -30.29
N GLY A 58 -0.72 -9.11 -30.69
CA GLY A 58 -0.23 -8.19 -31.70
C GLY A 58 1.03 -8.82 -32.30
N GLU A 59 0.94 -9.25 -33.55
CA GLU A 59 2.06 -9.77 -34.32
C GLU A 59 3.17 -8.71 -34.40
N ASP A 60 4.27 -8.92 -33.67
CA ASP A 60 5.59 -8.40 -33.99
C ASP A 60 6.64 -9.40 -33.47
N ASP A 61 7.29 -10.09 -34.40
CA ASP A 61 8.47 -10.94 -34.18
C ASP A 61 9.60 -10.09 -33.56
N ASP A 62 9.96 -10.40 -32.30
CA ASP A 62 11.25 -10.11 -31.60
C ASP A 62 11.06 -9.91 -30.07
N LEU A 63 10.13 -10.63 -29.44
CA LEU A 63 10.13 -10.75 -27.98
C LEU A 63 11.19 -11.78 -27.57
N GLU A 64 12.37 -11.32 -27.17
CA GLU A 64 13.24 -12.11 -26.31
C GLU A 64 12.41 -12.50 -25.08
N GLU A 65 11.96 -13.75 -25.02
CA GLU A 65 11.36 -14.34 -23.82
C GLU A 65 12.39 -14.23 -22.69
N ASN A 66 12.28 -13.18 -21.87
CA ASN A 66 12.94 -13.10 -20.58
C ASN A 66 12.34 -14.18 -19.69
N ASN A 67 12.84 -15.41 -19.84
CA ASN A 67 12.44 -16.54 -19.03
C ASN A 67 12.94 -16.31 -17.60
N PHE A 68 12.02 -15.95 -16.70
CA PHE A 68 12.32 -15.71 -15.29
C PHE A 68 12.81 -17.01 -14.64
N ASP A 69 14.09 -17.06 -14.26
CA ASP A 69 14.68 -18.22 -13.59
C ASP A 69 14.35 -18.18 -12.10
N LEU A 70 13.34 -18.97 -11.72
CA LEU A 70 12.87 -19.08 -10.34
C LEU A 70 13.97 -19.60 -9.40
N ASP A 71 14.79 -20.56 -9.84
CA ASP A 71 15.84 -21.15 -9.01
C ASP A 71 16.95 -20.13 -8.72
N GLU A 72 17.32 -19.32 -9.71
CA GLU A 72 18.26 -18.21 -9.53
C GLU A 72 17.70 -17.15 -8.57
N PHE A 73 16.43 -16.79 -8.74
CA PHE A 73 15.73 -15.83 -7.87
C PHE A 73 15.69 -16.33 -6.41
N GLU A 74 15.22 -17.55 -6.16
CA GLU A 74 15.16 -18.11 -4.80
C GLU A 74 16.55 -18.13 -4.15
N HIS A 75 17.58 -18.52 -4.90
CA HIS A 75 18.95 -18.53 -4.39
C HIS A 75 19.47 -17.11 -4.06
N LYS A 76 19.07 -16.09 -4.85
CA LYS A 76 19.36 -14.68 -4.55
C LYS A 76 18.68 -14.26 -3.24
N ILE A 77 17.40 -14.56 -3.05
CA ILE A 77 16.68 -14.23 -1.81
C ILE A 77 17.25 -14.99 -0.60
N GLN A 78 17.57 -16.28 -0.74
CA GLN A 78 18.21 -17.09 0.29
C GLN A 78 19.55 -16.49 0.75
N LYS A 79 20.35 -15.93 -0.16
CA LYS A 79 21.59 -15.21 0.17
C LYS A 79 21.33 -13.94 0.94
N ILE A 80 20.33 -13.14 0.55
CA ILE A 80 19.93 -11.90 1.24
C ILE A 80 19.50 -12.23 2.68
N LEU A 81 18.63 -13.23 2.83
CA LEU A 81 18.05 -13.61 4.12
C LEU A 81 18.97 -14.53 4.95
N ASN A 82 20.02 -15.09 4.36
CA ASN A 82 20.90 -16.09 4.97
C ASN A 82 20.11 -17.22 5.66
N VAL A 83 19.15 -17.81 4.93
CA VAL A 83 18.28 -18.92 5.35
C VAL A 83 17.95 -19.77 4.13
N LYS A 84 17.52 -21.02 4.36
CA LYS A 84 17.04 -21.90 3.29
C LYS A 84 15.57 -21.70 2.97
N ASN A 85 14.73 -21.55 4.00
CA ASN A 85 13.32 -21.23 3.82
C ASN A 85 13.19 -19.70 3.74
N ILE A 86 12.59 -19.21 2.64
CA ILE A 86 12.40 -17.80 2.35
C ILE A 86 10.99 -17.31 2.61
N ASP A 87 10.08 -18.13 3.16
CA ASP A 87 8.72 -17.71 3.53
C ASP A 87 8.72 -16.36 4.28
N VAL A 88 7.75 -15.51 3.95
CA VAL A 88 7.56 -14.22 4.61
C VAL A 88 7.17 -14.49 6.07
N SER A 89 7.90 -13.83 6.94
CA SER A 89 7.72 -13.87 8.39
C SER A 89 8.34 -12.62 8.97
N GLU A 90 7.98 -12.27 10.19
CA GLU A 90 8.57 -11.13 10.90
C GLU A 90 10.12 -11.20 10.91
N LYS A 91 10.67 -12.42 11.01
CA LYS A 91 12.13 -12.64 11.02
C LYS A 91 12.77 -12.43 9.66
N THR A 92 12.17 -12.91 8.58
CA THR A 92 12.70 -12.75 7.21
C THR A 92 12.53 -11.30 6.74
N LEU A 93 11.38 -10.68 7.02
CA LEU A 93 11.14 -9.25 6.79
C LEU A 93 12.17 -8.35 7.48
N LYS A 94 12.49 -8.61 8.76
CA LYS A 94 13.55 -7.86 9.48
C LYS A 94 14.90 -7.94 8.78
N LYS A 95 15.27 -9.13 8.28
CA LYS A 95 16.55 -9.30 7.58
C LYS A 95 16.54 -8.59 6.22
N TYR A 96 15.44 -8.67 5.50
CA TYR A 96 15.28 -7.99 4.23
C TYR A 96 15.30 -6.46 4.42
N LEU A 97 14.63 -5.94 5.46
CA LEU A 97 14.67 -4.53 5.83
C LEU A 97 16.10 -4.01 6.06
N GLU A 98 16.90 -4.75 6.84
CA GLU A 98 18.30 -4.39 7.07
C GLU A 98 19.13 -4.42 5.77
N PHE A 99 18.80 -5.35 4.87
CA PHE A 99 19.41 -5.41 3.55
C PHE A 99 19.03 -4.19 2.69
N LEU A 100 17.75 -3.81 2.61
CA LEU A 100 17.30 -2.64 1.85
C LEU A 100 17.91 -1.35 2.38
N LYS A 101 17.86 -1.12 3.71
CA LYS A 101 18.47 0.05 4.37
C LYS A 101 19.95 0.23 4.03
N LYS A 102 20.69 -0.88 3.85
CA LYS A 102 22.11 -0.87 3.54
C LYS A 102 22.41 -0.65 2.06
N ASN A 103 21.57 -1.17 1.17
CA ASN A 103 21.90 -1.26 -0.26
C ASN A 103 21.25 -0.16 -1.10
N ILE A 104 20.07 0.33 -0.72
CA ILE A 104 19.38 1.43 -1.42
C ILE A 104 20.26 2.68 -1.41
N LYS A 105 20.40 3.28 -2.60
CA LYS A 105 21.15 4.52 -2.80
C LYS A 105 20.23 5.72 -2.73
N MET A 106 20.63 6.71 -1.94
CA MET A 106 19.91 7.97 -1.80
C MET A 106 20.56 9.06 -2.66
N PRO A 107 19.79 9.97 -3.29
CA PRO A 107 18.32 10.03 -3.29
C PRO A 107 17.69 8.91 -4.13
N CYS A 108 16.47 8.50 -3.77
CA CYS A 108 15.67 7.54 -4.51
C CYS A 108 14.27 8.11 -4.69
N ASN A 109 13.86 8.27 -5.95
CA ASN A 109 12.49 8.65 -6.29
C ASN A 109 11.69 7.39 -6.60
N LEU A 110 10.46 7.36 -6.10
CA LEU A 110 9.55 6.23 -6.16
C LEU A 110 8.23 6.66 -6.80
N THR A 111 7.52 5.71 -7.39
CA THR A 111 6.13 5.85 -7.84
C THR A 111 5.37 4.57 -7.49
N GLY A 112 4.04 4.57 -7.57
CA GLY A 112 3.27 3.35 -7.33
C GLY A 112 3.41 2.41 -8.52
N GLN A 113 3.75 1.15 -8.26
CA GLN A 113 3.84 0.13 -9.33
C GLN A 113 2.45 -0.19 -9.92
N GLU A 114 1.41 -0.10 -9.08
CA GLU A 114 0.00 -0.35 -9.39
C GLU A 114 -0.87 0.66 -8.64
N GLU A 115 -2.15 0.75 -9.02
CA GLU A 115 -3.12 1.57 -8.30
C GLU A 115 -3.21 1.19 -6.81
N PHE A 116 -3.26 2.18 -5.93
CA PHE A 116 -3.52 1.89 -4.53
C PHE A 116 -4.96 1.41 -4.36
N VAL A 117 -5.23 0.60 -3.33
CA VAL A 117 -6.58 0.03 -3.04
C VAL A 117 -7.70 1.07 -3.07
N TRP A 118 -7.43 2.30 -2.62
CA TRP A 118 -8.44 3.37 -2.62
C TRP A 118 -8.76 3.91 -4.02
N GLU A 119 -7.87 3.71 -4.99
CA GLU A 119 -7.97 4.15 -6.38
C GLU A 119 -8.72 3.16 -7.26
N GLU A 120 -8.78 1.86 -6.89
CA GLU A 120 -9.43 0.80 -7.67
C GLU A 120 -10.87 1.17 -8.12
N GLU A 121 -11.67 1.72 -7.22
CA GLU A 121 -13.07 2.12 -7.53
C GLU A 121 -13.12 3.22 -8.62
N PHE A 122 -12.09 4.05 -8.72
CA PHE A 122 -12.03 5.16 -9.67
C PHE A 122 -11.33 4.78 -10.98
N VAL A 123 -10.37 3.88 -10.93
CA VAL A 123 -9.60 3.41 -12.11
C VAL A 123 -10.37 2.33 -12.86
N PHE A 124 -10.91 1.33 -12.16
CA PHE A 124 -11.61 0.19 -12.76
C PHE A 124 -13.13 0.19 -12.48
N GLY A 125 -13.54 0.83 -11.40
CA GLY A 125 -14.94 0.87 -10.98
C GLY A 125 -15.77 1.96 -11.68
N ARG A 126 -16.89 2.30 -11.04
CA ARG A 126 -17.82 3.37 -11.49
C ARG A 126 -17.56 4.69 -10.77
N GLY A 127 -16.40 4.84 -10.14
CA GLY A 127 -16.04 5.99 -9.33
C GLY A 127 -16.11 7.31 -10.12
N ASN A 128 -16.42 8.39 -9.41
CA ASN A 128 -16.55 9.70 -10.05
C ASN A 128 -15.16 10.35 -10.26
N LYS A 129 -14.82 10.68 -11.51
CA LYS A 129 -13.54 11.35 -11.83
C LYS A 129 -13.30 12.65 -11.06
N LYS A 130 -14.32 13.47 -10.82
CA LYS A 130 -14.16 14.72 -10.05
C LYS A 130 -13.89 14.46 -8.57
N GLU A 131 -14.38 13.34 -8.04
CA GLU A 131 -14.10 12.92 -6.68
C GLU A 131 -12.70 12.35 -6.58
N TYR A 132 -12.29 11.52 -7.54
CA TYR A 132 -10.92 11.02 -7.65
C TYR A 132 -9.89 12.17 -7.61
N GLU A 133 -10.06 13.19 -8.44
CA GLU A 133 -9.19 14.38 -8.46
C GLU A 133 -9.19 15.18 -7.16
N LYS A 134 -10.26 15.13 -6.37
CA LYS A 134 -10.29 15.73 -5.03
C LYS A 134 -9.51 14.88 -4.03
N LEU A 135 -9.68 13.57 -4.08
CA LEU A 135 -8.99 12.63 -3.20
C LEU A 135 -7.49 12.59 -3.46
N LYS A 136 -7.03 12.60 -4.72
CA LYS A 136 -5.60 12.68 -5.08
C LYS A 136 -4.88 13.87 -4.45
N LYS A 137 -5.58 14.97 -4.17
CA LYS A 137 -4.97 16.11 -3.47
C LYS A 137 -4.59 15.80 -2.03
N ILE A 138 -5.27 14.86 -1.38
CA ILE A 138 -5.08 14.52 0.03
C ILE A 138 -4.47 13.13 0.26
N ARG A 139 -4.71 12.18 -0.64
CA ARG A 139 -4.21 10.81 -0.61
C ARG A 139 -3.04 10.63 -1.57
N PRO A 140 -2.12 9.68 -1.30
CA PRO A 140 -1.11 9.29 -2.26
C PRO A 140 -1.77 8.59 -3.45
N SER A 141 -1.33 8.89 -4.66
CA SER A 141 -1.77 8.22 -5.89
C SER A 141 -0.61 7.45 -6.51
N TYR A 142 -0.87 6.31 -7.15
CA TYR A 142 0.18 5.53 -7.81
C TYR A 142 0.94 6.37 -8.85
N SER A 143 0.24 7.28 -9.52
CA SER A 143 0.80 8.24 -10.49
C SER A 143 1.60 9.41 -9.88
N ASP A 144 1.69 9.51 -8.55
CA ASP A 144 2.53 10.51 -7.91
C ASP A 144 4.01 10.09 -7.94
N VAL A 145 4.91 11.08 -7.93
CA VAL A 145 6.34 10.86 -7.68
C VAL A 145 6.62 11.21 -6.23
N PHE A 146 7.29 10.29 -5.53
CA PHE A 146 7.68 10.42 -4.14
C PHE A 146 9.19 10.38 -4.00
N LYS A 147 9.73 11.13 -3.03
CA LYS A 147 11.11 10.98 -2.55
C LYS A 147 11.09 10.02 -1.38
N LEU A 148 11.89 8.96 -1.45
CA LEU A 148 12.17 8.14 -0.28
C LEU A 148 12.84 9.00 0.80
N LEU A 149 12.31 8.99 2.02
CA LEU A 149 12.91 9.68 3.17
C LEU A 149 13.63 8.70 4.09
N ARG A 150 12.94 7.65 4.52
CA ARG A 150 13.51 6.56 5.33
C ARG A 150 12.65 5.31 5.30
N PHE A 151 13.25 4.21 5.69
CA PHE A 151 12.53 3.00 6.07
C PHE A 151 12.01 3.11 7.51
N GLU A 152 10.80 2.61 7.75
CA GLU A 152 10.25 2.47 9.10
C GLU A 152 10.74 1.16 9.74
N ASP A 153 10.81 1.14 11.07
CA ASP A 153 11.22 -0.05 11.83
C ASP A 153 10.05 -1.01 12.07
N LEU A 154 8.82 -0.51 11.92
CA LEU A 154 7.61 -1.32 12.03
C LEU A 154 7.45 -2.14 10.75
N ILE A 155 7.38 -3.45 10.91
CA ILE A 155 7.08 -4.40 9.85
C ILE A 155 5.80 -5.17 10.19
N SER A 156 5.08 -5.58 9.15
CA SER A 156 3.87 -6.41 9.24
C SER A 156 4.00 -7.56 8.25
N GLU A 157 3.55 -8.76 8.59
CA GLU A 157 3.44 -9.83 7.58
C GLU A 157 2.38 -9.45 6.54
N GLU A 158 1.23 -8.91 6.97
CA GLU A 158 0.13 -8.52 6.07
C GLU A 158 0.45 -7.34 5.12
N VAL A 159 1.35 -6.44 5.52
CA VAL A 159 1.63 -5.19 4.76
C VAL A 159 3.10 -5.11 4.31
N GLY A 160 3.97 -5.95 4.86
CA GLY A 160 5.39 -5.95 4.60
C GLY A 160 6.15 -4.80 5.28
N ILE A 161 7.18 -4.32 4.58
CA ILE A 161 8.05 -3.22 4.98
C ILE A 161 7.41 -1.90 4.58
N LEU A 162 7.46 -0.92 5.50
CA LEU A 162 6.96 0.43 5.27
C LEU A 162 8.11 1.44 5.08
N VAL A 163 7.84 2.47 4.28
CA VAL A 163 8.73 3.63 4.08
C VAL A 163 7.99 4.93 4.32
N GLU A 164 8.66 5.91 4.92
CA GLU A 164 8.22 7.30 4.83
C GLU A 164 8.72 7.90 3.52
N VAL A 165 7.78 8.48 2.78
CA VAL A 165 8.04 9.13 1.51
C VAL A 165 7.44 10.53 1.50
N GLN A 166 8.01 11.44 0.71
CA GLN A 166 7.47 12.77 0.48
C GLN A 166 7.08 12.95 -0.97
N ARG A 167 5.82 13.29 -1.22
CA ARG A 167 5.36 13.60 -2.58
C ARG A 167 6.02 14.86 -3.11
N VAL A 168 6.56 14.78 -4.32
CA VAL A 168 7.33 15.85 -4.95
C VAL A 168 6.48 17.08 -5.26
N SER A 169 5.22 16.89 -5.66
CA SER A 169 4.37 17.97 -6.17
C SER A 169 3.92 18.97 -5.10
N ASP A 170 3.70 18.53 -3.86
CA ASP A 170 3.19 19.38 -2.78
C ASP A 170 3.87 19.17 -1.41
N GLY A 171 4.91 18.34 -1.33
CA GLY A 171 5.71 18.14 -0.13
C GLY A 171 5.01 17.39 1.00
N LYS A 172 3.86 16.76 0.75
CA LYS A 172 3.17 15.95 1.76
C LYS A 172 3.89 14.64 2.01
N ASN A 173 3.94 14.23 3.27
CA ASN A 173 4.54 12.97 3.68
C ASN A 173 3.48 11.87 3.80
N PHE A 174 3.87 10.66 3.45
CA PHE A 174 3.06 9.45 3.52
C PHE A 174 3.91 8.29 4.04
N THR A 175 3.26 7.33 4.68
CA THR A 175 3.85 6.03 4.98
C THR A 175 3.22 5.01 4.05
N LEU A 176 4.02 4.37 3.21
CA LEU A 176 3.57 3.47 2.16
C LEU A 176 4.31 2.13 2.23
N PRO A 177 3.67 1.02 1.83
CA PRO A 177 4.35 -0.26 1.68
C PRO A 177 5.40 -0.17 0.58
N VAL A 178 6.59 -0.72 0.84
CA VAL A 178 7.62 -0.89 -0.19
C VAL A 178 7.11 -1.79 -1.30
N ALA A 179 6.25 -2.75 -0.96
CA ALA A 179 5.69 -3.71 -1.90
C ALA A 179 4.82 -3.04 -2.96
N ASP A 180 4.30 -1.83 -2.73
CA ASP A 180 3.43 -1.10 -3.66
C ASP A 180 4.20 -0.05 -4.49
N LEU A 181 5.53 0.03 -4.34
CA LEU A 181 6.35 1.11 -4.89
C LEU A 181 7.48 0.56 -5.77
N GLU A 182 7.72 1.23 -6.89
CA GLU A 182 8.89 1.00 -7.74
C GLU A 182 9.76 2.26 -7.83
N ALA A 183 11.04 2.10 -8.22
CA ALA A 183 11.90 3.24 -8.50
C ALA A 183 11.53 3.88 -9.84
N THR A 184 11.50 5.22 -9.90
CA THR A 184 11.18 5.93 -11.14
C THR A 184 12.28 5.87 -12.20
N GLU A 185 13.50 5.52 -11.79
CA GLU A 185 14.67 5.40 -12.68
C GLU A 185 14.82 3.94 -13.12
N GLU A 186 14.50 3.67 -14.39
CA GLU A 186 14.42 2.30 -14.93
C GLU A 186 15.72 1.51 -14.81
N ASP A 187 16.86 2.15 -15.07
CA ASP A 187 18.19 1.51 -15.04
C ASP A 187 18.86 1.60 -13.66
N SER A 188 18.13 1.99 -12.62
CA SER A 188 18.73 2.18 -11.30
C SER A 188 18.87 0.85 -10.56
N PRO A 189 20.01 0.61 -9.85
CA PRO A 189 20.13 -0.55 -8.97
C PRO A 189 19.07 -0.58 -7.85
N ASN A 190 18.44 0.57 -7.55
CA ASN A 190 17.35 0.63 -6.59
C ASN A 190 16.09 -0.05 -7.13
N ARG A 191 15.85 -0.01 -8.45
CA ARG A 191 14.72 -0.70 -9.08
C ARG A 191 14.78 -2.19 -8.82
N ASP A 192 15.89 -2.83 -9.21
CA ASP A 192 16.09 -4.27 -8.97
C ASP A 192 15.87 -4.66 -7.51
N LEU A 193 16.39 -3.86 -6.56
CA LEU A 193 16.27 -4.13 -5.12
C LEU A 193 14.82 -4.05 -4.61
N LEU A 194 14.01 -3.14 -5.16
CA LEU A 194 12.61 -2.97 -4.78
C LEU A 194 11.73 -4.01 -5.47
N ASP A 195 11.98 -4.27 -6.75
CA ASP A 195 11.28 -5.28 -7.54
C ASP A 195 11.51 -6.68 -6.97
N ASP A 196 12.76 -7.03 -6.63
CA ASP A 196 13.09 -8.29 -5.95
C ASP A 196 12.30 -8.47 -4.64
N TYR A 197 12.15 -7.37 -3.89
CA TYR A 197 11.42 -7.38 -2.63
C TYR A 197 9.93 -7.58 -2.88
N ALA A 198 9.33 -6.87 -3.84
CA ALA A 198 7.92 -6.99 -4.18
C ALA A 198 7.60 -8.41 -4.68
N ILE A 199 8.39 -8.94 -5.61
CA ILE A 199 8.24 -10.31 -6.13
C ILE A 199 8.34 -11.32 -4.98
N TRP A 200 9.34 -11.20 -4.10
CA TRP A 200 9.47 -12.09 -2.97
C TRP A 200 8.27 -11.99 -2.01
N PHE A 201 7.85 -10.77 -1.67
CA PHE A 201 6.77 -10.54 -0.73
C PHE A 201 5.44 -11.12 -1.22
N PHE A 202 5.04 -10.88 -2.47
CA PHE A 202 3.74 -11.36 -2.98
C PHE A 202 3.68 -12.86 -3.26
N ASN A 203 4.82 -13.53 -3.49
CA ASN A 203 4.85 -14.96 -3.85
C ASN A 203 5.10 -15.89 -2.66
N TYR A 204 5.58 -15.36 -1.52
CA TYR A 204 5.98 -16.16 -0.36
C TYR A 204 5.32 -15.70 0.96
N ASP A 205 4.28 -14.86 0.91
CA ASP A 205 3.43 -14.45 2.05
C ASP A 205 2.26 -15.42 2.34
#